data_AF-A0A7S2RQ34-F1
#
_entry.id   AF-A0A7S2RQ34-F1
#
_cell.length_a   1.000
_cell.length_b   1.000
_cell.length_c   1.000
_cell.angle_alpha   90.00
_cell.angle_beta   90.00
_cell.angle_gamma   90.00
#
_symmetry.space_group_name_H-M   'P 1'
#
loop_
_entity.id
_entity.type
_entity.pdbx_description
1 polymer ?
#
loop_
_entity_poly.entity_id
_entity_poly.type
_entity_poly.pdbx_seq_one_letter_code
_entity_poly.pdbx_strand_id
1 'polypeptide(L)'
;SLLAVEHAIPPQPNSFELFGYDVLVDDQLRPWLIEVNASPAMAREHALDRSVKEPLIRDTIALVDPLPFDRAELVRQLTRRHQQRSPPQHPAQELEKIFGAVLHGRRPRAVGEPPRYTGLYERLAPGTPAYSRCTKIRTA
;
A
#
# COMPACT_ATOMS: atom_id res chain seq x y z
N SER A 1 3.51 7.83 -16.81
CA SER A 1 3.54 6.47 -16.22
C SER A 1 4.22 6.55 -14.86
N LEU A 2 3.75 5.84 -13.83
CA LEU A 2 4.46 5.77 -12.53
C LEU A 2 5.92 5.31 -12.68
N LEU A 3 6.23 4.55 -13.74
CA LEU A 3 7.59 4.21 -14.18
C LEU A 3 8.52 5.41 -14.45
N ALA A 4 7.96 6.57 -14.83
CA ALA A 4 8.74 7.76 -15.13
C ALA A 4 9.26 8.45 -13.86
N VAL A 5 8.58 8.25 -12.73
CA VAL A 5 8.90 8.87 -11.44
C VAL A 5 9.37 7.85 -10.40
N GLU A 6 9.47 6.57 -10.76
CA GLU A 6 9.86 5.47 -9.87
C GLU A 6 11.17 5.75 -9.10
N HIS A 7 12.18 6.34 -9.77
CA HIS A 7 13.46 6.66 -9.13
C HIS A 7 13.38 7.80 -8.11
N ALA A 8 12.34 8.62 -8.17
CA ALA A 8 12.11 9.72 -7.24
C ALA A 8 11.29 9.29 -6.01
N ILE A 9 10.69 8.09 -6.03
CA ILE A 9 9.82 7.60 -4.95
C ILE A 9 10.56 6.50 -4.18
N PRO A 10 11.06 6.78 -2.96
CA PRO A 10 11.71 5.76 -2.15
C PRO A 10 10.70 4.68 -1.74
N PRO A 11 11.12 3.41 -1.60
CA PRO A 11 10.22 2.36 -1.13
C PRO A 11 9.65 2.64 0.26
N GLN A 12 8.33 2.58 0.39
CA GLN A 12 7.61 2.77 1.66
C GLN A 12 6.75 1.52 1.94
N PRO A 13 7.30 0.47 2.60
CA PRO A 13 6.63 -0.83 2.74
C PRO A 13 5.35 -0.80 3.58
N ASN A 14 5.13 0.26 4.37
CA ASN A 14 3.96 0.46 5.22
C ASN A 14 2.98 1.49 4.66
N SER A 15 3.18 1.95 3.43
CA SER A 15 2.34 2.94 2.78
C SER A 15 1.74 2.36 1.50
N PHE A 16 0.55 2.83 1.17
CA PHE A 16 -0.10 2.56 -0.11
C PHE A 16 -0.83 3.82 -0.58
N GLU A 17 -1.13 3.86 -1.86
CA GLU A 17 -1.87 4.97 -2.47
C GLU A 17 -2.87 4.42 -3.48
N LEU A 18 -4.05 5.03 -3.52
CA LEU A 18 -5.12 4.68 -4.45
C LEU A 18 -5.25 5.82 -5.47
N PHE A 19 -4.92 5.52 -6.72
CA PHE A 19 -5.02 6.49 -7.81
C PHE A 19 -6.33 6.35 -8.58
N GLY A 20 -6.93 7.47 -8.98
CA GLY A 20 -7.99 7.53 -9.98
C GLY A 20 -7.41 7.85 -11.36
N TYR A 21 -7.77 7.07 -12.37
CA TYR A 21 -7.31 7.28 -13.75
C TYR A 21 -8.50 7.69 -14.62
N ASP A 22 -8.40 8.87 -15.22
CA ASP A 22 -9.43 9.38 -16.12
C ASP A 22 -9.03 9.04 -17.55
N VAL A 23 -9.81 8.16 -18.18
CA VAL A 23 -9.52 7.60 -19.50
C VAL A 23 -10.65 7.93 -20.46
N LEU A 24 -10.31 8.56 -21.58
CA LEU A 24 -11.20 8.77 -22.71
C LEU A 24 -11.04 7.63 -23.72
N VAL A 25 -12.15 7.10 -24.21
CA VAL A 25 -12.14 6.07 -25.26
C VAL A 25 -12.65 6.69 -26.56
N ASP A 26 -11.86 6.63 -27.63
CA ASP A 26 -12.23 7.19 -28.94
C ASP A 26 -13.13 6.26 -29.78
N ASP A 27 -13.52 6.71 -30.98
CA ASP A 27 -14.38 5.97 -31.89
C ASP A 27 -13.73 4.69 -32.47
N GLN A 28 -12.40 4.57 -32.36
CA GLN A 28 -11.66 3.34 -32.66
C GLN A 28 -11.37 2.49 -31.42
N LEU A 29 -12.03 2.77 -30.28
CA LEU A 29 -11.85 2.09 -29.00
C LEU A 29 -10.43 2.18 -28.41
N ARG A 30 -9.68 3.22 -28.78
CA ARG A 30 -8.35 3.46 -28.21
C ARG A 30 -8.49 4.23 -26.90
N PRO A 31 -7.88 3.76 -25.80
CA PRO A 31 -7.87 4.48 -24.54
C PRO A 31 -6.81 5.58 -24.54
N TRP A 32 -7.22 6.79 -24.18
CA TRP A 32 -6.39 7.97 -24.00
C TRP A 32 -6.42 8.40 -22.54
N LEU A 33 -5.26 8.36 -21.89
CA LEU A 33 -5.13 8.86 -20.52
C LEU A 33 -5.24 10.38 -20.51
N ILE A 34 -6.18 10.92 -19.74
CA ILE A 34 -6.39 12.36 -19.59
C ILE A 34 -5.61 12.86 -18.37
N GLU A 35 -5.88 12.28 -17.20
CA GLU A 35 -5.20 12.64 -15.96
C GLU A 35 -5.10 11.48 -14.97
N VAL A 36 -4.26 11.66 -13.96
CA VAL A 36 -4.10 10.73 -12.84
C VAL A 36 -4.28 11.52 -11.54
N ASN A 37 -5.27 11.13 -10.77
CA ASN A 37 -5.65 11.76 -9.51
C ASN A 37 -5.09 10.97 -8.32
N ALA A 38 -4.24 11.61 -7.52
CA ALA A 38 -3.71 11.04 -6.26
C ALA A 38 -4.75 10.98 -5.13
N SER A 39 -5.83 11.75 -5.24
CA SER A 39 -6.92 11.79 -4.26
C SER A 39 -8.28 11.72 -4.98
N PRO A 40 -8.67 10.54 -5.51
CA PRO A 40 -9.96 10.38 -6.18
C PRO A 40 -11.13 10.58 -5.20
N ALA A 41 -12.23 11.18 -5.67
CA ALA A 41 -13.39 11.45 -4.83
C ALA A 41 -14.09 10.15 -4.36
N MET A 42 -14.18 9.96 -3.05
CA MET A 42 -14.80 8.76 -2.43
C MET A 42 -16.16 9.04 -1.76
N ALA A 43 -16.79 10.18 -2.07
CA ALA A 43 -18.17 10.45 -1.65
C ALA A 43 -19.14 9.41 -2.24
N ARG A 44 -20.20 9.07 -1.48
CA ARG A 44 -21.16 7.98 -1.77
C ARG A 44 -22.60 8.49 -1.84
N GLU A 45 -22.80 9.58 -2.56
CA GLU A 45 -24.07 10.32 -2.56
C GLU A 45 -25.15 9.57 -3.35
N HIS A 46 -24.78 8.87 -4.43
CA HIS A 46 -25.71 8.12 -5.27
C HIS A 46 -25.63 6.60 -5.06
N ALA A 47 -26.65 5.88 -5.53
CA ALA A 47 -26.68 4.41 -5.45
C ALA A 47 -25.54 3.77 -6.25
N LEU A 48 -25.22 4.34 -7.43
CA LEU A 48 -24.10 3.89 -8.27
C LEU A 48 -22.75 4.08 -7.58
N ASP A 49 -22.56 5.21 -6.90
CA ASP A 49 -21.34 5.45 -6.11
C ASP A 49 -21.13 4.36 -5.08
N ARG A 50 -22.20 3.98 -4.35
CA ARG A 50 -22.11 2.92 -3.34
C ARG A 50 -21.79 1.57 -3.97
N SER A 51 -22.46 1.20 -5.07
CA SER A 51 -22.24 -0.09 -5.72
C SER A 51 -20.83 -0.27 -6.28
N VAL A 52 -20.13 0.82 -6.59
CA VAL A 52 -18.75 0.78 -7.11
C VAL A 52 -17.71 1.04 -6.02
N LYS A 53 -17.87 2.11 -5.22
CA LYS A 53 -16.86 2.58 -4.28
C LYS A 53 -16.78 1.74 -3.01
N GLU A 54 -17.89 1.15 -2.53
CA GLU A 54 -17.84 0.33 -1.32
C GLU A 54 -17.07 -0.98 -1.53
N PRO A 55 -17.31 -1.75 -2.62
CA PRO A 55 -16.45 -2.89 -2.96
C PRO A 55 -15.00 -2.47 -3.17
N LEU A 56 -14.74 -1.36 -3.87
CA LEU A 56 -13.39 -0.84 -4.09
C LEU A 56 -12.64 -0.61 -2.77
N ILE A 57 -13.27 0.05 -1.79
CA ILE A 57 -12.65 0.33 -0.49
C ILE A 57 -12.39 -0.97 0.27
N ARG A 58 -13.38 -1.87 0.33
CA ARG A 58 -13.25 -3.16 1.00
C ARG A 58 -12.09 -3.97 0.41
N ASP A 59 -12.06 -4.07 -0.91
CA ASP A 59 -11.09 -4.90 -1.62
C ASP A 59 -9.69 -4.26 -1.57
N THR A 60 -9.60 -2.93 -1.54
CA THR A 60 -8.33 -2.21 -1.29
C THR A 60 -7.78 -2.56 0.09
N ILE A 61 -8.59 -2.50 1.16
CA ILE A 61 -8.15 -2.86 2.51
C ILE A 61 -7.73 -4.34 2.57
N ALA A 62 -8.47 -5.23 1.91
CA ALA A 62 -8.13 -6.66 1.85
C ALA A 62 -6.80 -6.91 1.13
N LEU A 63 -6.51 -6.17 0.05
CA LEU A 63 -5.25 -6.28 -0.72
C LEU A 63 -4.05 -5.67 0.02
N VAL A 64 -4.28 -4.56 0.74
CA VAL A 64 -3.27 -3.93 1.59
C VAL A 64 -2.93 -4.82 2.78
N ASP A 65 -3.92 -5.51 3.36
CA ASP A 65 -3.79 -6.36 4.55
C ASP A 65 -3.00 -5.65 5.65
N PRO A 66 -3.55 -4.53 6.19
CA PRO A 66 -2.85 -3.73 7.19
C PRO A 66 -2.57 -4.58 8.43
N LEU A 67 -1.41 -4.35 9.03
CA LEU A 67 -1.01 -5.11 10.23
C LEU A 67 -1.93 -4.80 11.40
N PRO A 68 -2.26 -5.80 12.23
CA PRO A 68 -2.87 -5.53 13.53
C PRO A 68 -1.91 -4.65 14.34
N PHE A 69 -2.47 -3.73 15.11
CA PHE A 69 -1.70 -2.80 15.92
C PHE A 69 -2.36 -2.63 17.29
N ASP A 70 -1.75 -3.23 18.31
CA ASP A 70 -2.20 -3.07 19.69
C ASP A 70 -1.62 -1.77 20.29
N ARG A 71 -2.44 -0.72 20.22
CA ARG A 71 -2.10 0.58 20.81
C ARG A 71 -1.95 0.50 22.33
N ALA A 72 -2.71 -0.35 23.01
CA ALA A 72 -2.64 -0.48 24.47
C ALA A 72 -1.32 -1.15 24.89
N GLU A 73 -0.88 -2.18 24.15
CA GLU A 73 0.43 -2.80 24.34
C GLU A 73 1.57 -1.80 24.10
N LEU A 74 1.49 -1.00 23.03
CA LEU A 74 2.49 0.04 22.78
C LEU A 74 2.61 1.00 23.97
N VAL A 75 1.47 1.51 24.47
CA VAL A 75 1.44 2.44 25.62
C VAL A 75 2.04 1.78 26.86
N ARG A 76 1.72 0.50 27.12
CA ARG A 76 2.28 -0.28 28.23
C ARG A 76 3.81 -0.40 28.14
N GLN A 77 4.33 -0.73 26.95
CA GLN A 77 5.78 -0.83 26.71
C GLN A 77 6.49 0.52 26.88
N LEU A 78 5.93 1.60 26.33
CA LEU A 78 6.47 2.95 26.48
C LEU A 78 6.47 3.43 27.94
N THR A 79 5.39 3.15 28.68
CA THR A 79 5.28 3.49 30.11
C THR A 79 6.34 2.75 30.94
N ARG A 80 6.52 1.45 30.69
CA ARG A 80 7.56 0.65 31.36
C ARG A 80 8.96 1.18 31.05
N ARG A 81 9.22 1.55 29.79
CA ARG A 81 10.52 2.12 29.39
C ARG A 81 10.79 3.47 30.03
N HIS A 82 9.77 4.31 30.19
CA HIS A 82 9.92 5.59 30.89
C HIS A 82 10.32 5.40 32.36
N GLN A 83 9.81 4.36 33.02
CA GLN A 83 10.17 4.03 34.41
C GLN A 83 11.57 3.41 34.50
N GLN A 84 12.03 2.69 33.46
CA GLN A 84 13.38 2.15 33.37
C GLN A 84 14.36 3.23 32.91
N ARG A 85 15.04 3.86 33.88
CA ARG A 85 16.00 4.96 33.61
C ARG A 85 17.28 4.53 32.89
N SER A 86 17.57 3.23 32.83
CA SER A 86 18.80 2.70 32.25
C SER A 86 18.60 2.39 30.77
N PRO A 87 19.55 2.77 29.89
CA PRO A 87 19.51 2.37 28.49
C PRO A 87 19.63 0.84 28.36
N PRO A 88 18.95 0.23 27.38
CA PRO A 88 19.03 -1.20 27.16
C PRO A 88 20.40 -1.62 26.62
N GLN A 89 20.89 -2.77 27.07
CA GLN A 89 22.14 -3.35 26.58
C GLN A 89 22.05 -3.77 25.10
N HIS A 90 20.87 -4.19 24.66
CA HIS A 90 20.60 -4.62 23.27
C HIS A 90 19.37 -3.90 22.68
N PRO A 91 19.51 -2.62 22.26
CA PRO A 91 18.38 -1.81 21.82
C PRO A 91 17.59 -2.40 20.64
N ALA A 92 18.27 -3.04 19.69
CA ALA A 92 17.63 -3.62 18.51
C ALA A 92 16.74 -4.82 18.85
N GLN A 93 17.23 -5.75 19.68
CA GLN A 93 16.47 -6.93 20.10
C GLN A 93 15.25 -6.56 20.94
N GLU A 94 15.38 -5.54 21.79
CA GLU A 94 14.25 -5.05 22.57
C GLU A 94 13.19 -4.41 21.66
N LEU A 95 13.62 -3.64 20.66
CA LEU A 95 12.72 -3.05 19.67
C LEU A 95 11.97 -4.11 18.87
N GLU A 96 12.65 -5.16 18.41
CA GLU A 96 12.03 -6.31 17.74
C GLU A 96 11.01 -7.01 18.63
N LYS A 97 11.31 -7.18 19.92
CA LYS A 97 10.38 -7.76 20.89
C LYS A 97 9.13 -6.90 21.07
N ILE A 98 9.30 -5.57 21.17
CA ILE A 98 8.17 -4.64 21.26
C ILE A 98 7.32 -4.70 20.00
N PHE A 99 7.94 -4.68 18.82
CA PHE A 99 7.20 -4.82 17.56
C PHE A 99 6.47 -6.15 17.46
N GLY A 100 7.10 -7.26 17.86
CA GLY A 100 6.46 -8.56 17.93
C GLY A 100 5.23 -8.57 18.84
N ALA A 101 5.29 -7.88 19.98
CA ALA A 101 4.14 -7.75 20.87
C ALA A 101 3.02 -6.89 20.26
N VAL A 102 3.36 -5.68 19.79
CA VAL A 102 2.39 -4.70 19.25
C VAL A 102 1.73 -5.18 17.95
N LEU A 103 2.45 -5.94 17.13
CA LEU A 103 1.98 -6.43 15.83
C LEU A 103 1.50 -7.89 15.88
N HIS A 104 1.32 -8.45 17.07
CA HIS A 104 0.89 -9.84 17.29
C HIS A 104 1.73 -10.86 16.51
N GLY A 105 3.05 -10.67 16.50
CA GLY A 105 4.02 -11.51 15.79
C GLY A 105 4.02 -11.34 14.27
N ARG A 106 3.16 -10.49 13.70
CA ARG A 106 3.21 -10.15 12.28
C ARG A 106 4.31 -9.12 12.01
N ARG A 107 4.80 -9.11 10.77
CA ARG A 107 5.80 -8.15 10.27
C ARG A 107 5.27 -7.42 9.04
N PRO A 108 5.74 -6.18 8.78
CA PRO A 108 5.56 -5.52 7.50
C PRO A 108 5.95 -6.41 6.32
N ARG A 109 5.22 -6.29 5.21
CA ARG A 109 5.61 -6.89 3.94
C ARG A 109 6.93 -6.29 3.47
N ALA A 110 7.82 -7.13 2.94
CA ALA A 110 9.02 -6.65 2.29
C ALA A 110 8.67 -5.92 0.98
N VAL A 111 9.54 -5.00 0.54
CA VAL A 111 9.38 -4.31 -0.75
C VAL A 111 9.35 -5.34 -1.87
N GLY A 112 8.27 -5.34 -2.66
CA GLY A 112 8.05 -6.30 -3.75
C GLY A 112 7.37 -7.61 -3.34
N GLU A 113 7.21 -7.89 -2.04
CA GLU A 113 6.45 -9.05 -1.57
C GLU A 113 4.97 -8.93 -1.99
N PRO A 114 4.39 -9.96 -2.65
CA PRO A 114 3.01 -9.89 -3.07
C PRO A 114 2.01 -9.90 -1.90
N PRO A 115 0.82 -9.33 -2.09
CA PRO A 115 -0.30 -9.59 -1.18
C PRO A 115 -0.55 -11.08 -1.01
N ARG A 116 -0.90 -11.50 0.21
CA ARG A 116 -1.24 -12.89 0.52
C ARG A 116 -2.49 -13.35 -0.24
N TYR A 117 -3.41 -12.43 -0.50
CA TYR A 117 -4.63 -12.65 -1.26
C TYR A 117 -4.86 -11.46 -2.19
N THR A 118 -5.13 -11.73 -3.47
CA THR A 118 -5.37 -10.71 -4.49
C THR A 118 -6.82 -10.62 -4.93
N GLY A 119 -7.69 -11.55 -4.50
CA GLY A 119 -9.08 -11.60 -4.92
C GLY A 119 -9.21 -11.74 -6.44
N LEU A 120 -10.05 -10.91 -7.04
CA LEU A 120 -10.27 -10.83 -8.48
C LEU A 120 -9.29 -9.88 -9.20
N TYR A 121 -8.35 -9.29 -8.46
CA TYR A 121 -7.40 -8.34 -9.01
C TYR A 121 -6.13 -9.05 -9.48
N GLU A 122 -5.63 -8.62 -10.62
CA GLU A 122 -4.34 -9.05 -11.13
C GLU A 122 -3.27 -7.97 -10.91
N ARG A 123 -2.04 -8.41 -10.70
CA ARG A 123 -0.89 -7.51 -10.68
C ARG A 123 -0.62 -7.05 -12.10
N LEU A 124 -0.57 -5.74 -12.33
CA LEU A 124 -0.11 -5.16 -13.59
C LEU A 124 1.40 -4.84 -13.59
N ALA A 125 1.97 -4.53 -12.42
CA ALA A 125 3.38 -4.22 -12.23
C ALA A 125 3.83 -4.46 -10.77
N PRO A 126 5.16 -4.57 -10.52
CA PRO A 126 6.20 -4.89 -11.49
C PRO A 126 6.17 -6.38 -11.89
N GLY A 127 7.02 -6.78 -12.85
CA GLY A 127 7.30 -8.19 -13.14
C GLY A 127 6.30 -8.90 -14.07
N THR A 128 5.39 -8.18 -14.71
CA THR A 128 4.48 -8.75 -15.72
C THR A 128 5.06 -8.62 -17.13
N PRO A 129 4.60 -9.40 -18.12
CA PRO A 129 4.97 -9.20 -19.52
C PRO A 129 4.64 -7.79 -20.04
N ALA A 130 3.51 -7.23 -19.62
CA ALA A 130 3.11 -5.87 -19.98
C ALA A 130 4.09 -4.82 -19.41
N TYR A 131 4.44 -4.95 -18.13
CA TYR A 131 5.45 -4.11 -17.47
C TYR A 131 6.80 -4.15 -18.21
N SER A 132 7.29 -5.35 -18.53
CA SER A 132 8.56 -5.55 -19.24
C SER A 132 8.59 -4.94 -20.64
N ARG A 133 7.44 -4.81 -21.32
CA ARG A 133 7.35 -4.09 -22.60
C ARG A 133 7.45 -2.58 -22.40
N CYS A 134 6.76 -2.05 -21.38
CA CYS A 134 6.78 -0.62 -21.07
C CYS A 134 8.16 -0.13 -20.59
N THR A 135 8.91 -0.93 -19.83
CA THR A 135 10.25 -0.55 -19.37
C THR A 135 11.28 -0.48 -20.49
N LYS A 136 11.17 -1.35 -21.52
CA LYS A 136 12.06 -1.31 -22.70
C LYS A 136 11.93 -0.03 -23.52
N ILE A 137 10.72 0.55 -23.57
CA ILE A 137 10.47 1.83 -24.24
C ILE A 137 11.19 2.97 -23.53
N ARG A 138 11.47 2.85 -22.23
CA ARG A 138 12.15 3.88 -21.43
C ARG A 138 13.68 3.95 -21.67
N THR A 139 14.25 2.91 -22.28
CA THR A 139 15.70 2.76 -22.53
C THR A 139 16.09 2.98 -23.99
N ALA A 140 15.12 3.29 -24.86
CA ALA A 140 15.34 3.67 -26.26
C ALA A 140 15.17 5.20 -26.40
#